data_AF-A0A9D8EEJ5-F1
#
_entry.id   AF-A0A9D8EEJ5-F1
#
_cell.length_a   1.000
_cell.length_b   1.000
_cell.length_c   1.000
_cell.angle_alpha   90.00
_cell.angle_beta   90.00
_cell.angle_gamma   90.00
#
_symmetry.space_group_name_H-M   'P 1'
#
loop_
_entity.id
_entity.type
_entity.pdbx_description
1 polymer ?
#
loop_
_entity_poly.entity_id
_entity_poly.type
_entity_poly.pdbx_seq_one_letter_code
_entity_poly.pdbx_strand_id
1 'polypeptide(L)'
;MNIQLIGLIGFAIFLLGLFGATYYRSFLSIMISFQLLIVYSVINFFSFSLFIYVLSSWDKTFVFFAFIAIYTLLFMIVFYNYSKQTNIYGLEVLQDLRLFKFDRSDWWGEDNADTIK
;
A
#
# COMPACT_ATOMS: atom_id res chain seq x y z
N MET A 1 2.24 2.97 25.87
CA MET A 1 2.12 2.40 24.51
C MET A 1 3.47 1.81 24.15
N ASN A 2 3.57 0.53 23.78
CA ASN A 2 4.87 -0.10 23.50
C ASN A 2 5.34 0.28 22.08
N ILE A 3 6.44 1.04 21.98
CA ILE A 3 7.01 1.51 20.70
C ILE A 3 7.34 0.34 19.76
N GLN A 4 7.74 -0.80 20.33
CA GLN A 4 8.06 -2.01 19.56
C GLN A 4 6.81 -2.58 18.88
N LEU A 5 5.66 -2.53 19.56
CA LEU A 5 4.39 -2.98 19.01
C LEU A 5 3.92 -2.09 17.87
N ILE A 6 4.06 -0.76 18.01
CA ILE A 6 3.72 0.19 16.94
C ILE A 6 4.61 -0.03 15.72
N GLY A 7 5.92 -0.22 15.93
CA GLY A 7 6.86 -0.52 14.87
C GLY A 7 6.52 -1.82 14.14
N LEU A 8 6.15 -2.88 14.88
CA LEU A 8 5.82 -4.19 14.31
C LEU A 8 4.52 -4.14 13.50
N ILE A 9 3.47 -3.50 14.03
CA ILE A 9 2.21 -3.28 13.30
C ILE A 9 2.44 -2.41 12.07
N GLY A 10 3.23 -1.34 12.21
CA GLY A 10 3.61 -0.49 11.08
C GLY A 10 4.32 -1.30 10.00
N PHE A 11 5.32 -2.11 10.39
CA PHE A 11 6.06 -2.94 9.45
C PHE A 11 5.16 -3.95 8.72
N ALA A 12 4.16 -4.54 9.40
CA ALA A 12 3.18 -5.40 8.76
C ALA A 12 2.34 -4.65 7.70
N ILE A 13 1.89 -3.43 8.01
CA ILE A 13 1.15 -2.57 7.07
C ILE A 13 2.02 -2.21 5.87
N PHE A 14 3.30 -1.90 6.10
CA PHE A 14 4.26 -1.64 5.03
C PHE A 14 4.42 -2.84 4.09
N LEU A 15 4.62 -4.04 4.64
CA LEU A 15 4.75 -5.26 3.85
C LEU A 15 3.48 -5.55 3.04
N LEU A 16 2.29 -5.34 3.62
CA LEU A 16 1.02 -5.47 2.90
C LEU A 16 0.91 -4.47 1.74
N GLY A 17 1.29 -3.21 1.95
CA GLY A 17 1.32 -2.19 0.90
C GLY A 17 2.32 -2.53 -0.20
N LEU A 18 3.53 -2.98 0.15
CA LEU A 18 4.57 -3.33 -0.82
C LEU A 18 4.20 -4.58 -1.63
N PHE A 19 3.65 -5.60 -0.97
CA PHE A 19 3.17 -6.80 -1.65
C PHE A 19 2.01 -6.48 -2.58
N GLY A 20 1.04 -5.68 -2.12
CA GLY A 20 -0.09 -5.28 -2.97
C GLY A 20 0.32 -4.48 -4.21
N ALA A 21 1.27 -3.55 -4.06
CA ALA A 21 1.76 -2.73 -5.17
C ALA A 21 2.55 -3.52 -6.22
N THR A 22 3.19 -4.63 -5.82
CA THR A 22 3.98 -5.49 -6.72
C THR A 22 3.15 -6.59 -7.36
N TYR A 23 2.16 -7.15 -6.64
CA TYR A 23 1.41 -8.31 -7.09
C TYR A 23 0.16 -7.97 -7.92
N TYR A 24 -0.58 -6.91 -7.54
CA TYR A 24 -1.84 -6.57 -8.20
C TYR A 24 -1.62 -5.90 -9.56
N ARG A 25 -2.52 -6.19 -10.51
CA ARG A 25 -2.51 -5.63 -11.87
C ARG A 25 -3.44 -4.44 -12.06
N SER A 26 -4.56 -4.42 -11.33
CA SER A 26 -5.53 -3.33 -11.44
C SER A 26 -4.98 -2.07 -10.80
N PHE A 27 -5.16 -0.95 -11.50
CA PHE A 27 -4.79 0.38 -11.02
C PHE A 27 -5.38 0.64 -9.64
N LEU A 28 -6.66 0.33 -9.42
CA LEU A 28 -7.32 0.54 -8.13
C LEU A 28 -6.69 -0.28 -7.00
N SER A 29 -6.31 -1.53 -7.25
CA SER A 29 -5.62 -2.36 -6.26
C SER A 29 -4.22 -1.83 -5.93
N ILE A 30 -3.50 -1.31 -6.93
CA ILE A 30 -2.21 -0.65 -6.72
C ILE A 30 -2.40 0.64 -5.90
N MET A 31 -3.42 1.45 -6.19
CA MET A 31 -3.73 2.67 -5.43
C MET A 31 -4.06 2.37 -3.96
N ILE A 32 -4.86 1.33 -3.68
CA ILE A 32 -5.11 0.88 -2.30
C ILE A 32 -3.80 0.51 -1.60
N SER A 33 -2.90 -0.16 -2.32
CA SER A 33 -1.61 -0.60 -1.78
C SER A 33 -0.69 0.58 -1.48
N PHE A 34 -0.64 1.60 -2.34
CA PHE A 34 0.04 2.87 -2.04
C PHE A 34 -0.55 3.57 -0.83
N GLN A 35 -1.87 3.53 -0.66
CA GLN A 35 -2.51 4.14 0.49
C GLN A 35 -2.11 3.47 1.81
N LEU A 36 -1.87 2.15 1.81
CA LEU A 36 -1.29 1.45 2.97
C LEU A 36 0.14 1.92 3.27
N LEU A 37 0.96 2.19 2.25
CA LEU A 37 2.30 2.76 2.44
C LEU A 37 2.24 4.16 3.06
N ILE A 38 1.28 5.00 2.62
CA ILE A 38 1.07 6.33 3.21
C ILE A 38 0.64 6.22 4.68
N VAL A 39 -0.29 5.31 5.01
CA VAL A 39 -0.72 5.06 6.39
C VAL A 39 0.47 4.64 7.25
N TYR A 40 1.30 3.72 6.75
CA TYR A 40 2.54 3.32 7.44
C TYR A 40 3.47 4.50 7.72
N SER A 41 3.73 5.35 6.71
CA SER A 41 4.57 6.53 6.87
C SER A 41 4.01 7.47 7.93
N VAL A 42 2.70 7.74 7.92
CA VAL A 42 2.05 8.61 8.92
C VAL A 42 2.20 8.04 10.34
N ILE A 43 1.98 6.73 10.53
CA ILE A 43 2.15 6.08 11.83
C ILE A 43 3.59 6.22 12.34
N ASN A 44 4.57 6.01 11.46
CA ASN A 44 5.99 6.15 11.83
C ASN A 44 6.35 7.59 12.17
N PHE A 45 5.99 8.55 11.33
CA PHE A 45 6.30 9.95 11.58
C PHE A 45 5.62 10.48 12.84
N PHE A 46 4.38 10.07 13.10
CA PHE A 46 3.70 10.38 14.35
C PHE A 46 4.43 9.78 15.57
N SER A 47 4.87 8.52 15.47
CA SER A 47 5.62 7.85 16.54
C SER A 47 6.97 8.51 16.81
N PHE A 48 7.70 8.88 15.76
CA PHE A 48 8.93 9.67 15.88
C PHE A 48 8.67 11.05 16.49
N SER A 49 7.59 11.71 16.07
CA SER A 49 7.23 13.03 16.59
C SER A 49 6.96 12.99 18.10
N LEU A 50 6.25 11.96 18.57
CA LEU A 50 5.98 11.77 19.99
C LEU A 50 7.24 11.51 20.81
N PHE A 51 8.25 10.86 20.23
CA PHE A 51 9.48 10.50 20.92
C PHE A 51 10.52 11.64 20.94
N ILE A 52 10.69 12.35 19.82
CA ILE A 52 11.73 13.36 19.64
C ILE A 52 11.23 14.76 20.05
N TYR A 53 9.98 15.08 19.75
CA TYR A 53 9.45 16.44 19.84
C TYR A 53 8.30 16.54 20.83
N VAL A 54 8.53 16.07 22.06
CA VAL A 54 7.57 16.19 23.18
C VAL A 54 7.01 17.63 23.21
N LEU A 55 5.69 17.78 23.04
CA LEU A 55 4.94 19.06 22.99
C LEU A 55 5.07 19.91 21.70
N SER A 56 5.43 19.30 20.58
CA SER A 56 5.46 19.98 19.28
C SER A 56 4.13 19.89 18.52
N SER A 57 3.71 20.99 17.88
CA SER A 57 2.56 21.09 16.96
C SER A 57 2.57 20.10 15.79
N TRP A 58 3.71 19.44 15.53
CA TRP A 58 3.82 18.39 14.53
C TRP A 58 2.88 17.19 14.82
N ASP A 59 2.60 16.92 16.10
CA ASP A 59 1.68 15.85 16.52
C ASP A 59 0.26 16.02 15.92
N LYS A 60 -0.31 17.23 16.02
CA LYS A 60 -1.63 17.60 15.50
C LYS A 60 -1.67 17.50 13.98
N THR A 61 -0.60 17.92 13.32
CA THR A 61 -0.47 17.83 11.87
C THR A 61 -0.49 16.38 11.40
N PHE A 62 0.26 15.48 12.04
CA PHE A 62 0.25 14.05 11.71
C PHE A 62 -1.10 13.39 12.01
N VAL A 63 -1.79 13.79 13.07
CA VAL A 63 -3.16 13.33 13.36
C VAL A 63 -4.12 13.74 12.24
N PHE A 64 -4.03 14.97 11.75
CA PHE A 64 -4.85 15.43 10.61
C PHE A 64 -4.55 14.63 9.34
N PHE A 65 -3.27 14.39 9.03
CA PHE A 65 -2.89 13.52 7.92
C PHE A 65 -3.37 12.07 8.08
N ALA A 66 -3.42 11.55 9.31
CA ALA A 66 -3.95 10.22 9.58
C ALA A 66 -5.44 10.13 9.22
N PHE A 67 -6.24 11.15 9.57
CA PHE A 67 -7.66 11.19 9.20
C PHE A 67 -7.86 11.22 7.68
N ILE A 68 -7.09 12.05 6.96
CA ILE A 68 -7.14 12.09 5.49
C ILE A 68 -6.76 10.72 4.92
N ALA A 69 -5.69 10.11 5.43
CA ALA A 69 -5.20 8.84 4.92
C ALA A 69 -6.24 7.71 5.10
N ILE A 70 -6.88 7.64 6.28
CA ILE A 70 -7.94 6.67 6.59
C ILE A 70 -9.17 6.92 5.72
N TYR A 71 -9.60 8.17 5.59
CA TYR A 71 -10.76 8.52 4.76
C TYR A 71 -10.56 8.09 3.30
N THR A 72 -9.41 8.43 2.72
CA THR A 72 -9.07 8.06 1.34
C THR A 72 -8.95 6.54 1.18
N LEU A 73 -8.40 5.82 2.17
CA LEU A 73 -8.35 4.35 2.15
C LEU A 73 -9.75 3.74 2.12
N LEU A 74 -10.66 4.20 2.99
CA LEU A 74 -12.05 3.75 3.01
C LEU A 74 -12.76 4.04 1.70
N PHE A 75 -12.59 5.26 1.17
CA PHE A 75 -13.13 5.65 -0.13
C PHE A 75 -12.65 4.71 -1.24
N MET A 76 -11.35 4.43 -1.31
CA MET A 76 -10.78 3.51 -2.32
C MET A 76 -11.31 2.08 -2.18
N ILE A 77 -11.47 1.57 -0.96
CA ILE A 77 -12.01 0.22 -0.72
C ILE A 77 -13.49 0.14 -1.14
N VAL A 78 -14.31 1.12 -0.77
CA VAL A 78 -15.73 1.17 -1.16
C VAL A 78 -15.84 1.28 -2.69
N PHE A 79 -15.06 2.16 -3.29
CA PHE A 79 -15.04 2.36 -4.73
C PHE A 79 -14.58 1.10 -5.47
N TYR A 80 -13.54 0.41 -4.99
CA TYR A 80 -13.07 -0.85 -5.57
C TYR A 80 -14.16 -1.93 -5.56
N ASN A 81 -14.87 -2.09 -4.44
CA ASN A 81 -15.96 -3.06 -4.34
C ASN A 81 -17.12 -2.72 -5.28
N TYR A 82 -17.52 -1.44 -5.33
CA TYR A 82 -18.56 -0.97 -6.24
C TYR A 82 -18.18 -1.19 -7.71
N SER A 83 -16.96 -0.83 -8.08
CA SER A 83 -16.40 -1.01 -9.42
C SER A 83 -16.43 -2.48 -9.85
N LYS A 84 -16.01 -3.39 -8.94
CA LYS A 84 -16.03 -4.83 -9.20
C LYS A 84 -17.45 -5.40 -9.37
N GLN A 85 -18.43 -4.91 -8.61
CA GLN A 85 -19.82 -5.37 -8.72
C GLN A 85 -20.52 -4.88 -9.98
N THR A 86 -20.19 -3.68 -10.44
CA THR A 86 -20.85 -3.02 -11.58
C THR A 86 -20.11 -3.24 -12.90
N ASN A 87 -18.93 -3.85 -12.86
CA ASN A 87 -18.08 -4.14 -14.02
C ASN A 87 -17.71 -2.89 -14.86
N ILE A 88 -17.84 -1.69 -14.29
CA ILE A 88 -17.63 -0.40 -14.97
C ILE A 88 -16.19 -0.27 -15.48
N TYR A 89 -15.22 -0.93 -14.83
CA TYR A 89 -13.80 -0.90 -15.16
C TYR A 89 -13.27 -2.21 -15.77
N GLY A 90 -14.11 -2.96 -16.49
CA GLY A 90 -13.67 -4.15 -17.24
C GLY A 90 -12.51 -3.90 -18.23
N LEU A 91 -12.20 -2.63 -18.55
CA LEU A 91 -11.09 -2.21 -19.40
C LEU A 91 -9.71 -2.19 -18.72
N GLU A 92 -9.61 -2.08 -17.39
CA GLU A 92 -8.30 -2.08 -16.70
C GLU A 92 -7.59 -3.44 -16.77
N VAL A 93 -8.31 -4.51 -17.14
CA VAL A 93 -7.77 -5.87 -17.27
C VAL A 93 -6.81 -5.99 -18.49
N LEU A 94 -6.87 -5.04 -19.44
CA LEU A 94 -6.08 -5.09 -20.68
C LEU A 94 -4.68 -4.47 -20.57
N GLN A 95 -4.40 -3.65 -19.55
CA GLN A 95 -3.08 -3.05 -19.35
C GLN A 95 -2.49 -3.57 -18.04
N ASP A 96 -1.40 -4.34 -18.13
CA ASP A 96 -0.65 -4.79 -16.97
C ASP A 96 0.08 -3.58 -16.36
N LEU A 97 -0.53 -2.95 -15.36
CA LEU A 97 0.00 -1.75 -14.68
C LEU A 97 0.93 -2.09 -13.51
N ARG A 98 1.36 -3.36 -13.39
CA ARG A 98 2.34 -3.78 -12.38
C ARG A 98 3.60 -2.93 -12.49
N LEU A 99 4.01 -2.33 -11.38
CA LEU A 99 5.28 -1.59 -11.29
C LEU A 99 6.48 -2.53 -11.46
N PHE A 100 6.34 -3.79 -11.05
CA PHE A 100 7.32 -4.85 -11.22
C PHE A 100 6.61 -6.14 -11.62
N LYS A 101 6.96 -6.69 -12.78
CA LYS A 101 6.47 -8.00 -13.20
C LYS A 101 7.41 -9.06 -12.60
N PHE A 102 7.01 -9.63 -11.47
CA PHE A 102 7.63 -10.85 -10.95
C PHE A 102 6.85 -12.05 -11.50
N ASP A 103 7.47 -12.82 -12.38
CA ASP A 103 6.98 -14.15 -12.75
C ASP A 103 7.47 -15.19 -11.74
N ARG A 104 6.75 -16.32 -11.66
CA ARG A 104 7.12 -17.42 -10.75
C ARG A 104 8.54 -17.94 -11.05
N SER A 105 8.95 -17.91 -12.31
CA SER A 105 10.31 -18.21 -12.77
C SER A 105 11.35 -17.35 -12.07
N ASP A 106 11.08 -16.07 -11.83
CA ASP A 106 12.03 -15.11 -11.25
C ASP A 106 12.33 -15.42 -9.78
N TRP A 107 11.41 -16.10 -9.09
CA TRP A 107 11.58 -16.52 -7.70
C TRP A 107 12.47 -17.75 -7.55
N TRP A 108 12.47 -18.62 -8.57
CA TRP A 108 13.16 -19.90 -8.55
C TRP A 108 14.39 -19.93 -9.47
N GLY A 109 14.65 -18.85 -10.22
CA GLY A 109 15.74 -18.78 -11.18
C GLY A 109 15.56 -19.75 -12.36
N GLU A 110 14.33 -20.16 -12.64
CA GLU A 110 14.02 -21.00 -13.80
C GLU A 110 13.96 -20.10 -15.04
N ASP A 111 15.11 -19.87 -15.67
CA ASP A 111 15.14 -19.28 -17.01
C ASP A 111 14.30 -20.16 -17.94
N ASN A 112 13.26 -19.58 -18.55
CA ASN A 112 12.46 -20.29 -19.54
C ASN A 112 13.36 -20.68 -20.72
N ALA A 113 13.73 -21.97 -20.79
CA ALA A 113 14.57 -22.52 -21.87
C ALA A 113 13.92 -22.40 -23.26
N ASP A 114 12.66 -22.01 -23.35
CA ASP A 114 11.89 -21.92 -24.60
C ASP A 114 11.92 -20.54 -25.28
N THR A 115 12.59 -19.52 -24.71
CA THR A 115 12.69 -18.17 -25.33
C THR A 115 13.91 -17.93 -26.21
N ILE A 116 14.71 -18.97 -26.51
CA ILE A 116 15.76 -18.88 -27.55
C ILE A 116 15.22 -19.47 -28.86
N LYS A 117 14.51 -18.66 -29.64
CA LYS A 117 14.35 -18.84 -31.10
C LYS A 117 14.37 -17.50 -31.81
#